data_AF-A0A504UB90-F1
#
_entry.id   AF-A0A504UB90-F1
#
_cell.length_a   1.000
_cell.length_b   1.000
_cell.length_c   1.000
_cell.angle_alpha   90.00
_cell.angle_beta   90.00
_cell.angle_gamma   90.00
#
_symmetry.space_group_name_H-M   'P 1'
#
loop_
_entity.id
_entity.type
_entity.pdbx_description
1 polymer ?
#
loop_
_entity_poly.entity_id
_entity_poly.type
_entity_poly.pdbx_seq_one_letter_code
_entity_poly.pdbx_strand_id
1 'polypeptide(L)' 'MQETGPNSGLASDAIKFVSQIANLLTTEEYAQVLIEEEEVDEIDAINLAYRDYDGRETVEALIRVARHICDKHDSTNS' A
#
# COMPACT_ATOMS: atom_id res chain seq x y z
N MET A 1 -9.93 -29.16 -0.62
CA MET A 1 -8.53 -29.60 -0.79
C MET A 1 -7.65 -28.40 -0.48
N GLN A 2 -6.85 -28.47 0.58
CA GLN A 2 -5.87 -27.43 0.91
C GLN A 2 -4.55 -27.83 0.25
N GLU A 3 -4.10 -27.04 -0.73
CA GLU A 3 -2.78 -27.21 -1.33
C GLU A 3 -1.74 -26.58 -0.40
N THR A 4 -1.16 -27.39 0.49
CA THR A 4 0.00 -27.00 1.31
C THR A 4 1.28 -27.31 0.55
N GLY A 5 1.53 -26.57 -0.53
CA GLY A 5 2.85 -26.53 -1.17
C GLY A 5 3.79 -25.59 -0.42
N PRO A 6 5.12 -25.75 -0.53
CA PRO A 6 6.11 -24.91 0.16
C PRO A 6 5.96 -23.40 -0.12
N ASN A 7 5.28 -23.02 -1.21
CA ASN A 7 5.02 -21.63 -1.60
C ASN A 7 3.66 -21.07 -1.11
N SER A 8 2.87 -21.82 -0.34
CA SER A 8 1.55 -21.36 0.13
C SER A 8 1.65 -20.11 1.02
N GLY A 9 2.76 -19.98 1.76
CA GLY A 9 3.04 -18.80 2.58
C GLY A 9 3.33 -17.55 1.76
N LEU A 10 4.16 -17.67 0.71
CA LEU A 10 4.50 -16.56 -0.18
C LEU A 10 3.27 -16.04 -0.93
N ALA A 11 2.44 -16.94 -1.44
CA ALA A 11 1.19 -16.57 -2.12
C ALA A 11 0.25 -15.78 -1.19
N SER A 12 0.12 -16.19 0.07
CA SER A 12 -0.72 -15.48 1.05
C SER A 12 -0.17 -14.09 1.38
N ASP A 13 1.14 -13.95 1.58
CA ASP A 13 1.77 -12.67 1.89
C ASP A 13 1.70 -11.71 0.69
N ALA A 14 1.88 -12.20 -0.54
CA ALA A 14 1.74 -11.42 -1.76
C ALA A 14 0.31 -10.91 -1.97
N ILE A 15 -0.71 -11.74 -1.71
CA ILE A 15 -2.12 -11.33 -1.79
C ILE A 15 -2.38 -10.19 -0.79
N LYS A 16 -1.92 -10.32 0.46
CA LYS A 16 -2.10 -9.26 1.47
C LYS A 16 -1.44 -7.95 1.03
N PHE A 17 -0.24 -8.01 0.48
CA PHE A 17 0.48 -6.83 -0.02
C PHE A 17 -0.28 -6.14 -1.16
N VAL A 18 -0.73 -6.90 -2.16
CA VAL A 18 -1.51 -6.34 -3.28
C VAL A 18 -2.84 -5.77 -2.80
N SER A 19 -3.52 -6.41 -1.84
CA SER A 19 -4.72 -5.86 -1.22
C SER A 19 -4.46 -4.57 -0.44
N GLN A 20 -3.30 -4.43 0.21
CA GLN A 20 -2.93 -3.17 0.87
C GLN A 20 -2.71 -2.06 -0.15
N ILE A 21 -2.00 -2.32 -1.25
CA ILE A 21 -1.81 -1.35 -2.34
C ILE A 21 -3.15 -0.95 -2.94
N ALA A 22 -4.04 -1.90 -3.22
CA ALA A 22 -5.33 -1.63 -3.83
C ALA A 22 -6.27 -0.79 -2.93
N ASN A 23 -5.99 -0.70 -1.63
CA ASN A 23 -6.73 0.14 -0.69
C ASN A 23 -6.02 1.46 -0.37
N LEU A 24 -4.88 1.75 -1.00
CA LEU A 24 -4.29 3.09 -0.92
C LEU A 24 -5.10 4.03 -1.79
N LEU A 25 -5.58 5.11 -1.19
CA LEU A 25 -6.27 6.17 -1.93
C LEU A 25 -5.30 6.82 -2.90
N THR A 26 -5.76 7.14 -4.11
CA THR A 26 -5.04 8.09 -4.96
C THR A 26 -5.02 9.47 -4.32
N THR A 27 -4.19 10.37 -4.84
CA THR A 27 -4.18 11.77 -4.39
C THR A 27 -5.53 12.44 -4.57
N GLU A 28 -6.23 12.16 -5.67
CA GLU A 28 -7.57 12.69 -5.92
C GLU A 28 -8.62 12.10 -4.97
N GLU A 29 -8.55 10.80 -4.68
CA GLU A 29 -9.46 10.15 -3.72
C GLU A 29 -9.22 10.67 -2.29
N TYR A 30 -7.96 10.92 -1.92
CA TYR A 30 -7.64 11.52 -0.63
C TYR A 30 -8.10 12.97 -0.52
N ALA A 31 -7.96 13.76 -1.59
CA ALA A 31 -8.51 15.12 -1.65
C ALA A 31 -10.04 15.11 -1.47
N GLN A 32 -10.74 14.14 -2.06
CA GLN A 32 -12.19 13.99 -1.88
C GLN A 32 -12.56 13.71 -0.41
N VAL A 33 -11.79 12.86 0.28
CA VAL A 33 -11.98 12.62 1.72
C VAL A 33 -11.77 13.91 2.52
N LEU A 34 -10.75 14.71 2.21
CA LEU A 34 -10.52 15.99 2.90
C LEU A 34 -11.69 16.98 2.70
N ILE A 35 -12.27 17.05 1.50
CA ILE A 35 -13.45 17.88 1.23
C ILE A 35 -14.65 17.42 2.08
N GLU A 36 -14.86 16.10 2.17
CA GLU A 36 -16.02 15.52 2.87
C GLU A 36 -15.88 15.54 4.39
N GLU A 37 -14.67 15.30 4.92
CA GLU A 37 -14.43 15.16 6.36
C GLU A 37 -13.93 16.43 7.04
N GLU A 38 -13.17 17.28 6.33
CA GLU A 38 -12.56 18.49 6.90
C GLU A 38 -13.21 19.80 6.39
N GLU A 39 -14.23 19.71 5.54
CA GLU A 39 -14.97 20.85 4.95
C GLU A 39 -14.05 21.91 4.29
N VAL A 40 -12.91 21.48 3.77
CA VAL A 40 -11.96 22.34 3.03
C VAL A 40 -12.42 22.54 1.59
N ASP A 41 -12.04 23.67 0.98
CA ASP A 41 -12.32 23.94 -0.43
C ASP A 41 -11.54 22.97 -1.34
N GLU A 42 -12.06 22.72 -2.54
CA GLU A 42 -11.48 21.78 -3.50
C GLU A 42 -10.00 22.07 -3.85
N ILE A 43 -9.64 23.35 -4.01
CA ILE A 43 -8.27 23.75 -4.35
C ILE A 43 -7.33 23.52 -3.17
N ASP A 44 -7.76 23.90 -1.96
CA ASP A 44 -7.00 23.66 -0.74
C ASP A 44 -6.87 22.16 -0.45
N ALA A 45 -7.93 21.37 -0.63
CA ALA A 45 -7.92 19.92 -0.46
C ALA A 45 -6.94 19.22 -1.40
N ILE A 46 -6.90 19.62 -2.68
CA ILE A 46 -5.94 19.09 -3.65
C ILE A 46 -4.51 19.46 -3.25
N ASN A 47 -4.26 20.72 -2.85
CA ASN A 47 -2.93 21.15 -2.43
C ASN A 47 -2.44 20.45 -1.15
N LEU A 48 -3.34 20.26 -0.18
CA LEU A 48 -3.09 19.49 1.04
C LEU A 48 -2.83 18.03 0.71
N ALA A 49 -3.67 17.42 -0.12
CA ALA A 49 -3.48 16.05 -0.58
C ALA A 49 -2.13 15.88 -1.29
N TYR A 50 -1.69 16.78 -2.18
CA TYR A 50 -0.37 16.70 -2.81
C TYR A 50 0.80 16.91 -1.84
N ARG A 51 0.62 17.73 -0.80
CA ARG A 51 1.65 17.96 0.23
C ARG A 51 1.79 16.76 1.16
N ASP A 52 0.68 16.18 1.56
CA ASP A 52 0.62 15.13 2.58
C ASP A 52 0.76 13.74 1.92
N TYR A 53 0.29 13.57 0.69
CA TYR A 53 0.62 12.47 -0.22
C TYR A 53 2.02 12.72 -0.81
N ASP A 54 3.05 12.75 0.02
CA ASP A 54 4.44 12.64 -0.42
C ASP A 54 4.65 11.22 -0.97
N GLY A 55 4.14 10.95 -2.17
CA GLY A 55 4.10 9.62 -2.79
C GLY A 55 5.45 8.91 -2.89
N ARG A 56 6.57 9.61 -2.61
CA ARG A 56 7.89 9.00 -2.39
C ARG A 56 7.94 8.16 -1.13
N GLU A 57 7.42 8.65 0.00
CA GLU A 57 7.44 7.91 1.26
C GLU A 57 6.57 6.65 1.17
N THR A 58 5.43 6.75 0.49
CA THR A 58 4.53 5.61 0.22
C THR A 58 5.19 4.55 -0.65
N VAL A 59 5.85 4.94 -1.75
CA VAL A 59 6.54 3.98 -2.64
C VAL A 59 7.72 3.32 -1.94
N GLU A 60 8.54 4.07 -1.18
CA GLU A 60 9.64 3.48 -0.42
C GLU A 60 9.16 2.51 0.67
N ALA A 61 8.06 2.84 1.35
CA ALA A 61 7.45 1.95 2.33
C ALA A 61 6.97 0.65 1.67
N LEU A 62 6.33 0.73 0.50
CA LEU A 62 5.89 -0.44 -0.27
C LEU A 62 7.08 -1.30 -0.71
N ILE A 63 8.18 -0.69 -1.17
CA ILE A 63 9.40 -1.41 -1.56
C ILE A 63 10.02 -2.13 -0.35
N ARG A 64 10.04 -1.50 0.84
CA ARG A 64 10.54 -2.14 2.07
C ARG A 64 9.70 -3.36 2.45
N VAL A 65 8.38 -3.26 2.37
CA VAL A 65 7.47 -4.39 2.65
C VAL A 65 7.68 -5.52 1.65
N ALA A 66 7.77 -5.20 0.35
CA ALA A 66 8.03 -6.19 -0.69
C ALA A 66 9.36 -6.94 -0.46
N ARG A 67 10.44 -6.20 -0.14
CA ARG A 67 11.74 -6.81 0.19
C ARG A 67 11.66 -7.72 1.41
N HIS A 68 10.97 -7.29 2.47
CA HIS A 68 10.80 -8.12 3.66
C HIS A 68 10.07 -9.44 3.37
N ILE A 69 9.06 -9.42 2.48
CA ILE A 69 8.40 -10.64 2.01
C ILE A 69 9.39 -11.54 1.25
N CYS A 70 10.19 -10.98 0.33
CA CYS A 70 11.22 -11.74 -0.38
C CYS A 70 12.25 -12.36 0.58
N ASP A 71 12.84 -11.57 1.48
CA ASP A 71 13.86 -12.03 2.44
C ASP A 71 13.32 -13.15 3.34
N LYS A 72 12.08 -13.02 3.83
CA LYS A 72 11.40 -14.03 4.63
C LYS A 72 11.34 -15.37 3.90
N HIS A 73 10.99 -15.38 2.62
CA HIS A 73 10.79 -16.62 1.87
C HIS A 73 12.06 -17.17 1.22
N ASP A 74 13.06 -16.33 0.93
CA ASP A 74 14.41 -16.75 0.50
C ASP A 74 15.17 -17.48 1.63
N SER A 75 15.02 -17.01 2.87
CA SER A 75 15.65 -17.63 4.05
C SER A 75 15.11 -19.03 4.41
N THR A 76 13.89 -19.36 3.96
CA THR A 76 13.26 -20.69 4.12
C THR A 76 13.62 -21.68 3.01
N ASN A 77 14.24 -21.23 1.93
CA ASN A 77 14.62 -22.06 0.77
C ASN A 77 16.14 -22.36 0.70
N SER A 78 16.92 -21.91 1.70
CA SER A 78 18.35 -22.21 1.88
C SER A 78 18.55 -23.35 2.88
#